data_AF-A0A8W7PAE8-F1
#
_entry.id   AF-A0A8W7PAE8-F1
#
_cell.length_a   1.000
_cell.length_b   1.000
_cell.length_c   1.000
_cell.angle_alpha   90.00
_cell.angle_beta   90.00
_cell.angle_gamma   90.00
#
_symmetry.space_group_name_H-M   'P 1'
#
loop_
_entity.id
_entity.type
_entity.pdbx_description
1 polymer ?
#
loop_
_entity_poly.entity_id
_entity_poly.type
_entity_poly.pdbx_seq_one_letter_code
_entity_poly.pdbx_strand_id
1 'polypeptide(L)' 'LVKRYRKQNRERKPRQAYSAMQLERLEDEFQRNIYLNVNKRFELAQCLGLTETQIKTLFQNRRT' A
#
# COMPACT_ATOMS: atom_id res chain seq x y z
N LEU A 1 14.00 11.98 -24.99
CA LEU A 1 13.19 10.75 -25.03
C LEU A 1 12.38 10.64 -23.72
N VAL A 2 11.06 10.76 -23.87
CA VAL A 2 9.94 10.39 -22.97
C VAL A 2 9.92 10.95 -21.53
N LYS A 3 9.50 12.21 -21.39
CA LYS A 3 8.90 12.71 -20.14
C LYS A 3 7.60 11.91 -19.89
N ARG A 4 7.56 11.09 -18.84
CA ARG A 4 6.33 10.40 -18.39
C ARG A 4 5.30 11.48 -18.00
N TYR A 5 4.37 11.80 -18.90
CA TYR A 5 3.19 12.59 -18.59
C TYR A 5 2.38 11.81 -17.54
N ARG A 6 2.53 12.17 -16.26
CA ARG A 6 1.54 11.80 -15.24
C ARG A 6 0.25 12.49 -15.66
N LYS A 7 -0.68 11.70 -16.21
CA LYS A 7 -2.05 12.12 -16.54
C LYS A 7 -2.64 12.85 -15.31
N GLN A 8 -2.58 14.18 -15.33
CA GLN A 8 -3.31 15.02 -14.39
C GLN A 8 -4.81 14.87 -14.67
N ASN A 9 -5.62 15.01 -13.62
CA ASN A 9 -7.09 14.95 -13.64
C ASN A 9 -7.74 13.58 -13.84
N ARG A 10 -7.55 12.70 -12.87
CA ARG A 10 -8.71 12.02 -12.28
C ARG A 10 -8.78 12.51 -10.84
N GLU A 11 -9.93 13.01 -10.41
CA GLU A 11 -10.22 13.39 -9.03
C GLU A 11 -9.58 12.36 -8.10
N ARG A 12 -8.47 12.74 -7.46
CA ARG A 12 -7.76 11.81 -6.58
C ARG A 12 -8.76 11.54 -5.47
N LYS A 13 -9.15 10.27 -5.29
CA LYS A 13 -9.96 9.87 -4.13
C LYS A 13 -9.39 10.57 -2.90
N PRO A 14 -10.23 11.19 -2.06
CA PRO A 14 -9.76 11.87 -0.87
C PRO A 14 -8.82 10.93 -0.13
N ARG A 15 -7.67 11.45 0.29
CA ARG A 15 -6.66 10.68 1.01
C ARG A 15 -7.29 10.21 2.31
N GLN A 16 -7.77 8.97 2.33
CA GLN A 16 -8.20 8.32 3.54
C GLN A 16 -6.95 8.05 4.38
N ALA A 17 -6.90 8.63 5.58
CA ALA A 17 -5.87 8.32 6.55
C ALA A 17 -6.05 6.88 7.03
N TYR A 18 -4.95 6.14 7.14
CA TYR A 18 -4.95 4.82 7.79
C TYR A 18 -4.97 5.00 9.31
N SER A 19 -5.65 4.11 10.02
CA SER A 19 -5.66 4.11 11.49
C SER A 19 -4.28 3.73 12.04
N ALA A 20 -4.01 4.08 13.31
CA ALA A 20 -2.76 3.70 13.97
C ALA A 20 -2.53 2.18 13.95
N MET A 21 -3.58 1.39 14.22
CA MET A 21 -3.55 -0.07 14.14
C MET A 21 -3.18 -0.57 12.74
N GLN A 22 -3.72 0.04 11.68
CA GLN A 22 -3.38 -0.34 10.31
C GLN A 22 -1.90 -0.08 10.02
N LEU A 23 -1.38 1.08 10.44
CA LEU A 23 0.02 1.43 10.24
C LEU A 23 0.96 0.53 11.03
N GLU A 24 0.67 0.26 12.30
CA GLU A 24 1.47 -0.63 13.16
C GLU A 24 1.57 -2.04 12.57
N ARG A 25 0.44 -2.61 12.13
CA ARG A 25 0.43 -3.96 11.56
C ARG A 25 1.20 -4.03 10.25
N LEU A 26 1.11 -2.99 9.41
CA LEU A 26 1.89 -2.88 8.19
C LEU A 26 3.39 -2.76 8.48
N GLU A 27 3.76 -2.03 9.55
CA GLU A 27 5.15 -1.87 9.96
C GLU A 27 5.77 -3.18 10.46
N ASP A 28 5.06 -3.89 11.36
CA ASP A 28 5.52 -5.18 11.88
C ASP A 28 5.75 -6.18 10.74
N GLU A 29 4.84 -6.25 9.76
CA GLU A 29 5.04 -7.12 8.60
C GLU A 29 6.16 -6.64 7.67
N PHE A 30 6.35 -5.33 7.51
CA PHE A 30 7.45 -4.78 6.72
C PHE A 30 8.82 -5.07 7.36
N GLN A 31 8.92 -4.99 8.70
CA GLN A 31 10.12 -5.35 9.45
C GLN A 31 10.44 -6.84 9.34
N ARG A 32 9.42 -7.70 9.30
CA ARG A 32 9.58 -9.15 9.06
C ARG A 32 10.02 -9.44 7.63
N ASN A 33 9.40 -8.79 6.65
CA ASN A 33 9.71 -8.96 5.24
C ASN A 33 9.34 -7.72 4.40
N ILE A 34 10.36 -7.11 3.82
CA ILE A 34 10.25 -5.93 2.95
C ILE A 34 9.45 -6.22 1.65
N TYR A 35 9.30 -7.50 1.27
CA TYR A 35 8.58 -7.94 0.07
C TYR A 35 7.42 -8.89 0.42
N LEU A 36 6.20 -8.46 0.12
CA LEU A 36 5.03 -9.32 0.28
C LEU A 36 4.90 -10.34 -0.86
N ASN A 37 4.64 -11.60 -0.48
CA ASN A 37 4.08 -12.59 -1.39
C ASN A 37 2.55 -12.39 -1.54
N VAL A 38 1.93 -13.16 -2.45
CA VAL A 38 0.50 -13.03 -2.77
C VAL A 38 -0.37 -13.35 -1.56
N ASN A 39 -0.09 -14.45 -0.86
CA ASN A 39 -0.88 -14.89 0.29
C ASN A 39 -0.86 -13.85 1.41
N LYS A 40 0.32 -13.32 1.74
CA LYS A 40 0.47 -12.35 2.82
C LYS A 40 -0.19 -11.02 2.50
N ARG A 41 -0.15 -10.61 1.24
CA ARG A 41 -0.87 -9.43 0.76
C ARG A 41 -2.38 -9.60 0.88
N PHE A 42 -2.90 -10.78 0.53
CA PHE A 42 -4.32 -11.12 0.68
C PHE A 42 -4.73 -11.11 2.16
N GLU A 43 -3.97 -11.75 3.04
CA GLU A 43 -4.22 -11.74 4.49
C GLU A 43 -4.28 -10.32 5.05
N LEU A 44 -3.27 -9.49 4.75
CA LEU A 44 -3.23 -8.10 5.20
C LEU A 44 -4.39 -7.26 4.68
N ALA A 45 -4.79 -7.48 3.42
CA ALA A 45 -5.94 -6.82 2.83
C ALA A 45 -7.24 -7.15 3.61
N GLN A 46 -7.47 -8.43 3.89
CA GLN A 46 -8.64 -8.88 4.66
C GLN A 46 -8.62 -8.33 6.10
N CYS A 47 -7.50 -8.49 6.81
CA CYS A 47 -7.39 -8.07 8.21
C CYS A 47 -7.51 -6.55 8.42
N LEU A 48 -7.02 -5.75 7.46
CA LEU A 48 -6.99 -4.30 7.59
C LEU A 48 -8.17 -3.61 6.90
N GLY A 49 -9.05 -4.35 6.23
CA GLY A 49 -10.14 -3.79 5.42
C GLY A 49 -9.62 -2.94 4.25
N LEU A 50 -8.48 -3.34 3.68
CA LEU A 50 -7.84 -2.65 2.56
C LEU A 50 -7.84 -3.55 1.33
N THR A 51 -7.67 -2.97 0.14
CA THR A 51 -7.48 -3.77 -1.07
C THR A 51 -6.03 -4.24 -1.19
N GLU A 52 -5.80 -5.40 -1.82
CA GLU A 52 -4.44 -5.88 -2.13
C GLU A 52 -3.61 -4.83 -2.89
N THR A 53 -4.24 -4.04 -3.75
CA THR A 53 -3.60 -2.96 -4.49
C THR A 53 -3.10 -1.84 -3.58
N GLN A 54 -3.86 -1.47 -2.54
CA GLN A 54 -3.42 -0.49 -1.54
C GLN A 54 -2.23 -1.04 -0.75
N ILE A 55 -2.30 -2.29 -0.28
CA ILE A 55 -1.22 -2.96 0.43
C ILE A 55 0.06 -3.01 -0.43
N LYS A 56 -0.08 -3.42 -1.70
CA LYS A 56 1.04 -3.45 -2.67
C LYS A 56 1.66 -2.06 -2.86
N THR A 57 0.83 -1.03 -3.02
CA THR A 57 1.30 0.34 -3.22
C THR A 57 2.01 0.87 -1.98
N LEU A 58 1.51 0.57 -0.78
CA LEU A 58 2.16 0.95 0.48
C LEU A 58 3.54 0.31 0.60
N PHE A 59 3.66 -1.00 0.35
CA PHE A 59 4.96 -1.68 0.38
C PHE A 59 5.90 -1.21 -0.73
N GLN A 60 5.39 -0.80 -1.90
CA GLN A 60 6.21 -0.16 -2.94
C GLN A 60 6.72 1.21 -2.49
N ASN A 61 5.83 2.06 -1.95
CA ASN A 61 6.18 3.39 -1.45
C ASN A 61 7.16 3.33 -0.28
N ARG A 62 7.12 2.29 0.56
CA ARG A 62 8.06 2.12 1.68
C ARG A 62 9.47 1.71 1.25
N ARG A 63 9.64 1.16 0.05
CA ARG A 63 10.94 0.75 -0.51
C ARG A 63 11.59 1.81 -1.40
N THR A 64 10.83 2.84 -1.76
CA THR A 64 11.26 3.93 -2.65
C THR A 64 11.56 5.15 -1.82
#